data_AF-A0A9D0CSN7-F1
#
_entry.id   AF-A0A9D0CSN7-F1
#
_cell.length_a   1.000
_cell.length_b   1.000
_cell.length_c   1.000
_cell.angle_alpha   90.00
_cell.angle_beta   90.00
_cell.angle_gamma   90.00
#
_symmetry.space_group_name_H-M   'P 1'
#
loop_
_entity.id
_entity.type
_entity.pdbx_description
1 polymer ?
#
loop_
_entity_poly.entity_id
_entity_poly.type
_entity_poly.pdbx_seq_one_letter_code
_entity_poly.pdbx_strand_id
1 'polypeptide(L)'
;MRYLSRVSFTRQGIRAQCRAGTIASPFREHQMIWDLFDNAPDQQRDFLYRREDRPSQPPFYYLLSAREAMTGDALLQVETKSFEPCLQPGDRLRFELRANAVVTRKPDDGSKRRIRRDIIEARLDEYKEKYPNPSDRPPPAIVHQEAAEAWLQRQGEQHG
;
A
#
# COMPACT_ATOMS: atom_id res chain seq x y z
N MET A 1 -17.42 13.65 -3.80
CA MET A 1 -17.06 12.96 -5.06
C MET A 1 -15.61 12.50 -4.95
N ARG A 2 -15.25 11.33 -5.47
CA ARG A 2 -13.85 10.85 -5.51
C ARG A 2 -13.43 10.64 -6.97
N TYR A 3 -12.13 10.67 -7.21
CA TYR A 3 -11.53 10.47 -8.52
C TYR A 3 -10.58 9.29 -8.47
N LEU A 4 -10.63 8.45 -9.51
CA LEU A 4 -9.64 7.42 -9.75
C LEU A 4 -8.83 7.83 -10.96
N SER A 5 -7.55 8.08 -10.74
CA SER A 5 -6.61 8.49 -11.77
C SER A 5 -5.56 7.41 -11.99
N ARG A 6 -5.14 7.28 -13.25
CA ARG A 6 -3.92 6.56 -13.62
C ARG A 6 -2.83 7.57 -13.90
N VAL A 7 -1.74 7.51 -13.14
CA VAL A 7 -0.57 8.37 -13.29
C VAL A 7 0.55 7.57 -13.93
N SER A 8 1.08 8.04 -15.05
CA SER A 8 2.17 7.39 -15.77
C SER A 8 3.23 8.40 -16.20
N PHE A 9 4.41 7.93 -16.59
CA PHE A 9 5.49 8.80 -17.03
C PHE A 9 5.35 9.13 -18.52
N THR A 10 5.55 10.41 -18.87
CA THR A 10 5.77 10.81 -20.26
C THR A 10 7.12 10.26 -20.76
N ARG A 11 7.38 10.31 -22.07
CA ARG A 11 8.71 9.95 -22.61
C ARG A 11 9.84 10.77 -21.97
N GLN A 12 9.58 12.04 -21.65
CA GLN A 12 10.54 12.89 -20.95
C GLN A 12 10.70 12.47 -19.49
N GLY A 13 9.60 12.16 -18.80
CA GLY A 13 9.60 11.62 -17.44
C GLY A 13 10.41 10.33 -17.31
N ILE A 14 10.23 9.38 -18.24
CA ILE A 14 10.99 8.13 -18.28
C ILE A 14 12.50 8.42 -18.38
N ARG A 15 12.91 9.32 -19.28
CA ARG A 15 14.32 9.69 -19.45
C ARG A 15 14.89 10.37 -18.21
N ALA A 16 14.13 11.28 -17.60
CA ALA A 16 14.52 11.95 -16.37
C ALA A 16 14.70 10.92 -15.24
N GLN A 17 13.78 9.96 -15.13
CA GLN A 17 13.84 8.91 -14.14
C GLN A 17 15.03 7.96 -14.33
N CYS A 18 15.34 7.55 -15.56
CA CYS A 18 16.53 6.73 -15.84
C CYS A 18 17.83 7.44 -15.45
N ARG A 19 17.92 8.76 -15.64
CA ARG A 19 19.12 9.55 -15.27
C ARG A 19 19.24 9.73 -13.76
N ALA A 20 18.11 9.94 -13.09
CA ALA A 20 18.09 10.25 -11.68
C ALA A 20 18.18 9.00 -10.78
N GLY A 21 17.87 7.80 -11.30
CA GLY A 21 17.84 6.56 -10.49
C GLY A 21 16.84 6.62 -9.32
N THR A 22 15.84 7.50 -9.42
CA THR A 22 15.33 8.26 -8.26
C THR A 22 13.99 7.78 -7.69
N ILE A 23 13.11 7.19 -8.50
CA ILE A 23 11.79 6.67 -8.09
C ILE A 23 11.87 5.27 -7.42
N ALA A 24 12.99 4.92 -6.79
CA ALA A 24 13.04 3.74 -5.91
C ALA A 24 12.70 4.07 -4.45
N SER A 25 12.57 5.36 -4.09
CA SER A 25 12.29 5.78 -2.72
C SER A 25 10.80 6.10 -2.51
N PRO A 26 10.11 5.45 -1.55
CA PRO A 26 8.73 5.76 -1.20
C PRO A 26 8.48 7.22 -0.84
N PHE A 27 9.50 7.90 -0.29
CA PHE A 27 9.41 9.33 0.02
C PHE A 27 9.31 10.18 -1.23
N ARG A 28 10.14 9.92 -2.24
CA ARG A 28 10.13 10.66 -3.50
C ARG A 28 8.90 10.35 -4.33
N GLU A 29 8.42 9.10 -4.29
CA GLU A 29 7.12 8.73 -4.85
C GLU A 29 5.99 9.53 -4.21
N HIS A 30 5.99 9.60 -2.88
CA HIS A 30 4.98 10.35 -2.16
C HIS A 30 5.01 11.84 -2.54
N GLN A 31 6.19 12.46 -2.58
CA GLN A 31 6.35 13.86 -2.98
C GLN A 31 5.85 14.09 -4.41
N MET A 32 6.25 13.24 -5.36
CA MET A 32 5.81 13.33 -6.75
C MET A 32 4.28 13.26 -6.89
N ILE A 33 3.62 12.34 -6.17
CA ILE A 33 2.15 12.23 -6.19
C ILE A 33 1.51 13.42 -5.46
N TRP A 34 2.12 13.91 -4.38
CA TRP A 34 1.66 15.09 -3.65
C TRP A 34 1.63 16.32 -4.55
N ASP A 35 2.67 16.51 -5.35
CA ASP A 35 2.84 17.65 -6.26
C ASP A 35 1.87 17.64 -7.46
N LEU A 36 1.06 16.58 -7.63
CA LEU A 36 -0.04 16.55 -8.62
C LEU A 36 -1.25 17.39 -8.21
N PHE A 37 -1.24 17.95 -7.00
CA PHE A 37 -2.33 18.76 -6.47
C PHE A 37 -1.83 20.15 -6.11
N ASP A 38 -2.70 21.14 -6.24
CA ASP A 38 -2.47 22.46 -5.64
C ASP A 38 -2.74 22.35 -4.13
N ASN A 39 -1.67 22.22 -3.34
CA ASN A 39 -1.77 21.98 -1.90
C ASN A 39 -1.45 23.25 -1.12
N ALA A 40 -2.39 23.66 -0.27
CA ALA A 40 -2.12 24.66 0.77
C ALA A 40 -1.07 24.11 1.77
N PRO A 41 -0.32 24.98 2.47
CA PRO A 41 0.70 24.56 3.43
C PRO A 41 0.19 23.63 4.55
N ASP A 42 -1.09 23.72 4.89
CA ASP A 42 -1.78 22.94 5.93
C ASP A 42 -2.66 21.81 5.36
N GLN A 43 -2.60 21.57 4.04
CA GLN A 43 -3.39 20.55 3.38
C GLN A 43 -3.11 19.17 3.98
N GLN A 44 -4.17 18.52 4.49
CA GLN A 44 -4.09 17.13 4.91
C GLN A 44 -4.16 16.19 3.70
N ARG A 45 -3.46 15.05 3.81
CA ARG A 45 -3.47 14.03 2.76
C ARG A 45 -4.88 13.48 2.56
N ASP A 46 -5.42 13.70 1.37
CA ASP A 46 -6.77 13.29 0.96
C ASP A 46 -6.75 12.27 -0.19
N PHE A 47 -5.62 11.58 -0.38
CA PHE A 47 -5.43 10.60 -1.43
C PHE A 47 -4.74 9.31 -0.94
N LEU A 48 -4.97 8.24 -1.69
CA LEU A 48 -4.27 6.95 -1.63
C LEU A 48 -3.68 6.66 -3.01
N TYR A 49 -2.51 6.02 -3.05
CA TYR A 49 -1.93 5.57 -4.31
C TYR A 49 -1.35 4.17 -4.20
N ARG A 50 -1.27 3.48 -5.33
CA ARG A 50 -0.62 2.19 -5.47
C ARG A 50 0.24 2.18 -6.73
N ARG A 51 1.50 1.80 -6.57
CA ARG A 51 2.45 1.57 -7.67
C ARG A 51 2.20 0.22 -8.32
N GLU A 52 2.27 0.23 -9.64
CA GLU A 52 2.22 -0.94 -10.51
C GLU A 52 3.54 -1.06 -11.27
N ASP A 53 4.23 -2.18 -11.07
CA ASP A 53 5.44 -2.53 -11.79
C ASP A 53 5.11 -3.54 -12.89
N ARG A 54 5.65 -3.32 -14.09
CA ARG A 54 5.49 -4.23 -15.23
C ARG A 54 6.86 -4.58 -15.82
N PRO A 55 7.12 -5.85 -16.17
CA PRO A 55 8.35 -6.24 -16.82
C PRO A 55 8.62 -5.39 -18.07
N SER A 56 9.83 -4.85 -18.18
CA SER A 56 10.29 -4.05 -19.32
C SER A 56 9.43 -2.81 -19.65
N GLN A 57 8.64 -2.32 -18.69
CA GLN A 57 7.87 -1.07 -18.82
C GLN A 57 8.15 -0.16 -17.62
N PRO A 58 8.07 1.17 -17.80
CA PRO A 58 8.08 2.09 -16.67
C PRO A 58 6.91 1.79 -15.71
N PRO A 59 7.10 1.98 -14.39
CA PRO A 59 6.02 1.85 -13.45
C PRO A 59 4.94 2.91 -13.71
N PHE A 60 3.72 2.62 -13.26
CA PHE A 60 2.64 3.59 -13.22
C PHE A 60 1.91 3.47 -11.88
N TYR A 61 0.98 4.38 -11.62
CA TYR A 61 0.29 4.45 -10.33
C TYR A 61 -1.22 4.54 -10.54
N TYR A 62 -1.97 3.87 -9.68
CA TYR A 62 -3.37 4.17 -9.43
C TYR A 62 -3.47 5.14 -8.26
N LEU A 63 -4.23 6.22 -8.43
CA LEU A 63 -4.42 7.29 -7.46
C LEU A 63 -5.91 7.45 -7.19
N LEU A 64 -6.34 7.27 -5.94
CA LEU A 64 -7.69 7.53 -5.48
C LEU A 64 -7.67 8.79 -4.60
N SER A 65 -8.32 9.86 -5.04
CA SER A 65 -8.27 11.18 -4.39
C SER A 65 -9.66 11.81 -4.24
N ALA A 66 -9.80 12.71 -3.26
CA ALA A 66 -11.01 13.54 -3.13
C ALA A 66 -11.05 14.70 -4.13
N ARG A 67 -9.88 15.15 -4.58
CA ARG A 67 -9.69 16.21 -5.58
C ARG A 67 -9.22 15.62 -6.90
N GLU A 68 -9.53 16.28 -8.01
CA GLU A 68 -8.99 15.91 -9.31
C GLU A 68 -7.51 16.26 -9.36
N ALA A 69 -6.67 15.30 -9.77
CA ALA A 69 -5.24 15.52 -9.92
C ALA A 69 -4.97 16.39 -11.16
N MET A 70 -4.13 17.41 -11.02
CA MET A 70 -3.80 18.34 -12.09
C MET A 70 -2.54 17.89 -12.83
N THR A 71 -2.50 18.10 -14.14
CA THR A 71 -1.29 17.90 -14.95
C THR A 71 -0.53 19.22 -15.09
N GLY A 72 0.26 19.57 -14.07
CA GLY A 72 1.20 20.69 -14.12
C GLY A 72 2.62 20.28 -14.55
N ASP A 73 2.94 18.99 -14.50
CA ASP A 73 4.28 18.45 -14.71
C ASP A 73 4.45 17.79 -16.10
N ALA A 74 5.41 18.27 -16.89
CA ALA A 74 5.75 17.70 -18.20
C ALA A 74 6.29 16.26 -18.13
N LEU A 75 6.68 15.79 -16.94
CA LEU A 75 7.20 14.43 -16.71
C LEU A 75 6.09 13.40 -16.51
N LEU A 76 4.88 13.82 -16.17
CA LEU A 76 3.77 12.92 -15.83
C LEU A 76 2.58 13.12 -16.76
N GLN A 77 1.86 12.03 -16.96
CA GLN A 77 0.57 11.99 -17.64
C GLN A 77 -0.45 11.42 -16.66
N VAL A 78 -1.58 12.13 -16.49
CA VAL A 78 -2.66 11.75 -15.60
C VAL A 78 -3.93 11.53 -16.42
N GLU A 79 -4.50 10.33 -16.29
CA GLU A 79 -5.80 9.97 -16.88
C GLU A 79 -6.80 9.83 -15.72
N THR A 80 -7.76 10.76 -15.60
CA THR A 80 -8.71 10.79 -14.46
C THR A 80 -10.12 10.40 -14.87
N LYS A 81 -10.81 9.67 -13.99
CA LYS A 81 -12.27 9.47 -14.07
C LYS A 81 -12.93 9.60 -12.69
N SER A 82 -14.22 9.95 -12.69
CA SER A 82 -15.06 9.88 -11.48
C SER A 82 -15.08 8.45 -10.93
N PHE A 83 -14.93 8.31 -9.61
CA PHE A 83 -14.95 7.02 -8.92
C PHE A 83 -16.23 6.88 -8.11
N GLU A 84 -17.23 6.27 -8.73
CA GLU A 84 -18.58 6.05 -8.17
C GLU A 84 -18.93 4.55 -8.28
N PRO A 85 -18.30 3.67 -7.49
CA PRO A 85 -18.61 2.24 -7.53
C PRO A 85 -20.04 2.00 -7.02
N CYS A 86 -20.84 1.25 -7.78
CA CYS A 86 -22.15 0.78 -7.36
C CYS A 86 -22.00 -0.64 -6.80
N LEU A 87 -21.98 -0.78 -5.47
CA LEU A 87 -21.82 -2.06 -4.77
C LEU A 87 -23.13 -2.47 -4.12
N GLN A 88 -23.48 -3.76 -4.20
CA GLN A 88 -24.66 -4.34 -3.58
C GLN A 88 -24.29 -5.43 -2.56
N PRO A 89 -25.11 -5.64 -1.51
CA PRO A 89 -24.91 -6.77 -0.60
C PRO A 89 -24.87 -8.10 -1.36
N GLY A 90 -23.79 -8.87 -1.14
CA GLY A 90 -23.57 -10.16 -1.81
C GLY A 90 -22.64 -10.11 -3.03
N ASP A 91 -22.24 -8.91 -3.48
CA ASP A 91 -21.27 -8.78 -4.56
C ASP A 91 -19.94 -9.46 -4.22
N ARG A 92 -19.41 -10.25 -5.16
CA ARG A 92 -18.09 -10.87 -5.06
C ARG A 92 -17.11 -10.13 -5.96
N LEU A 93 -16.19 -9.43 -5.34
CA LEU A 93 -15.20 -8.61 -6.03
C LEU A 93 -13.82 -9.24 -5.93
N ARG A 94 -13.03 -9.08 -7.00
CA ARG A 94 -11.58 -9.21 -6.87
C ARG A 94 -11.05 -7.92 -6.27
N PHE A 95 -10.14 -8.06 -5.32
CA PHE A 95 -9.42 -6.93 -4.76
C PHE A 95 -7.92 -7.24 -4.73
N GLU A 96 -7.13 -6.20 -4.63
CA GLU A 96 -5.69 -6.31 -4.46
C GLU A 96 -5.24 -5.16 -3.57
N LEU A 97 -4.46 -5.48 -2.54
CA LEU A 97 -4.15 -4.58 -1.44
C LEU A 97 -2.65 -4.57 -1.17
N ARG A 98 -2.07 -3.38 -1.07
CA ARG A 98 -0.75 -3.16 -0.48
C ARG A 98 -0.92 -2.48 0.87
N ALA A 99 -0.57 -3.18 1.94
CA ALA A 99 -0.69 -2.68 3.31
C ALA A 99 0.60 -2.93 4.09
N ASN A 100 0.84 -2.10 5.11
CA ASN A 100 1.82 -2.41 6.15
C ASN A 100 1.10 -3.20 7.25
N ALA A 101 1.10 -4.52 7.13
CA ALA A 101 0.36 -5.40 8.02
C ALA A 101 1.15 -5.64 9.32
N VAL A 102 0.62 -5.15 10.44
CA VAL A 102 1.25 -5.27 11.76
C VAL A 102 0.27 -5.80 12.81
N VAL A 103 0.81 -6.51 13.80
CA VAL A 103 0.12 -6.87 15.04
C VAL A 103 0.59 -5.94 16.14
N THR A 104 -0.36 -5.36 16.89
CA THR A 104 -0.05 -4.53 18.06
C THR A 104 -0.40 -5.29 19.33
N ARG A 105 0.58 -5.51 20.20
CA ARG A 105 0.42 -6.17 21.51
C ARG A 105 0.70 -5.20 22.65
N LYS A 106 0.04 -5.40 23.79
CA LYS A 106 0.37 -4.71 25.05
C LYS A 106 1.30 -5.63 25.85
N PRO A 107 2.49 -5.17 26.29
CA PRO A 107 3.34 -5.95 27.17
C PRO A 107 2.68 -6.13 28.55
N ASP A 108 2.98 -7.26 29.20
CA ASP A 108 2.46 -7.62 30.53
C ASP A 108 3.33 -7.04 31.67
N ASP A 109 3.87 -5.84 31.46
CA ASP A 109 4.73 -5.11 32.40
C ASP A 109 3.98 -3.98 33.12
N GLY A 110 2.64 -3.96 33.02
CA GLY A 110 1.79 -2.90 33.54
C GLY A 110 1.87 -1.58 32.76
N SER A 111 2.75 -1.45 31.76
CA SER A 111 2.95 -0.21 31.03
C SER A 111 1.82 0.09 30.03
N LYS A 112 1.69 1.36 29.65
CA LYS A 112 0.79 1.78 28.55
C LYS A 112 1.42 1.56 27.17
N ARG A 113 2.63 1.01 27.08
CA ARG A 113 3.34 0.82 25.82
C ARG A 113 2.55 -0.10 24.88
N ARG A 114 2.77 0.07 23.58
CA ARG A 114 2.31 -0.84 22.53
C ARG A 114 3.51 -1.31 21.73
N ILE A 115 3.60 -2.61 21.51
CA ILE A 115 4.63 -3.23 20.69
C ILE A 115 3.99 -3.57 19.35
N ARG A 116 4.53 -2.98 18.28
CA ARG A 116 4.14 -3.27 16.90
C ARG A 116 5.13 -4.25 16.33
N ARG A 117 4.62 -5.30 15.68
CA ARG A 117 5.44 -6.29 14.99
C ARG A 117 4.81 -6.64 13.66
N ASP A 118 5.64 -6.89 12.66
CA ASP A 118 5.19 -7.39 11.37
C ASP A 118 4.42 -8.71 11.55
N ILE A 119 3.38 -8.94 10.73
CA ILE A 119 2.53 -10.13 10.86
C ILE A 119 3.30 -11.44 10.64
N ILE A 120 4.30 -11.43 9.75
CA ILE A 120 5.12 -12.61 9.44
C ILE A 120 6.05 -12.88 10.62
N GLU A 121 6.72 -11.85 11.13
CA GLU A 121 7.57 -12.00 12.30
C GLU A 121 6.80 -12.48 13.52
N ALA A 122 5.62 -11.89 13.78
CA ALA A 122 4.76 -12.30 14.89
C ALA A 122 4.34 -13.76 14.77
N ARG A 123 4.01 -14.22 13.54
CA ARG A 123 3.68 -15.62 13.29
C ARG A 123 4.89 -16.54 13.42
N LEU A 124 6.08 -16.10 12.97
CA LEU A 124 7.32 -16.84 13.16
C LEU A 124 7.66 -17.04 14.63
N ASP A 125 7.38 -16.07 15.50
CA ASP A 125 7.56 -16.26 16.94
C ASP A 125 6.61 -17.33 17.51
N GLU A 126 5.33 -17.28 17.14
CA GLU A 126 4.34 -18.29 17.53
C GLU A 126 4.78 -19.70 17.10
N TYR A 127 5.34 -19.83 15.90
CA TYR A 127 5.89 -21.10 15.41
C TYR A 127 7.17 -21.54 16.15
N LYS A 128 8.04 -20.61 16.57
CA LYS A 128 9.23 -20.93 17.36
C LYS A 128 8.86 -21.45 18.75
N GLU A 129 7.82 -20.87 19.37
CA GLU A 129 7.28 -21.32 20.65
C GLU A 129 6.61 -22.69 20.52
N LYS A 130 5.81 -22.89 19.47
CA LYS A 130 5.07 -24.14 19.23
C LYS A 130 5.98 -25.31 18.78
N TYR A 131 7.03 -25.02 18.00
CA TYR A 131 7.99 -26.00 17.48
C TYR A 131 9.42 -25.56 17.82
N PRO A 132 9.93 -25.95 19.00
CA PRO A 132 11.26 -25.56 19.46
C PRO A 132 12.36 -26.03 18.50
N ASN A 133 12.22 -27.24 17.94
CA ASN A 133 13.14 -27.77 16.94
C ASN A 133 12.87 -27.14 15.56
N PRO A 134 13.87 -26.49 14.92
CA PRO A 134 13.70 -25.87 13.61
C PRO A 134 13.24 -26.82 12.49
N SER A 135 13.56 -28.11 12.56
CA SER A 135 13.14 -29.09 11.53
C SER A 135 11.63 -29.32 11.48
N ASP A 136 10.94 -29.04 12.59
CA ASP A 136 9.51 -29.33 12.74
C ASP A 136 8.65 -28.12 12.35
N ARG A 137 9.30 -26.99 11.98
CA ARG A 137 8.62 -25.75 11.60
C ARG A 137 8.15 -25.83 10.15
N PRO A 138 6.97 -25.29 9.82
CA PRO A 138 6.51 -25.24 8.44
C PRO A 138 7.44 -24.41 7.54
N PRO A 139 7.40 -24.64 6.22
CA PRO A 139 8.09 -23.81 5.26
C PRO A 139 7.67 -22.34 5.36
N PRO A 140 8.57 -21.37 5.08
CA PRO A 140 8.24 -19.94 5.14
C PRO A 140 7.00 -19.54 4.34
N ALA A 141 6.77 -20.16 3.17
CA ALA A 141 5.58 -19.87 2.35
C ALA A 141 4.26 -20.13 3.10
N ILE A 142 4.18 -21.21 3.88
CA ILE A 142 3.00 -21.55 4.68
C ILE A 142 2.81 -20.52 5.80
N VAL A 143 3.90 -20.19 6.51
CA VAL A 143 3.90 -19.18 7.57
C VAL A 143 3.40 -17.83 7.04
N HIS A 144 3.86 -17.44 5.84
CA HIS A 144 3.47 -16.19 5.21
C HIS A 144 1.98 -16.16 4.84
N GLN A 145 1.50 -17.23 4.20
CA GLN A 145 0.11 -17.35 3.79
C GLN A 145 -0.83 -17.29 5.00
N GLU A 146 -0.59 -18.11 6.02
CA GLU A 146 -1.45 -18.14 7.20
C GLU A 146 -1.41 -16.84 7.99
N ALA A 147 -0.27 -16.13 8.01
CA ALA A 147 -0.16 -14.84 8.67
C ALA A 147 -1.01 -13.78 7.95
N ALA A 148 -0.93 -13.75 6.61
CA ALA A 148 -1.69 -12.84 5.77
C ALA A 148 -3.19 -13.10 5.84
N GLU A 149 -3.63 -14.36 5.70
CA GLU A 149 -5.04 -14.75 5.77
C GLU A 149 -5.66 -14.41 7.12
N ALA A 150 -4.99 -14.76 8.23
CA ALA A 150 -5.48 -14.45 9.57
C ALA A 150 -5.51 -12.94 9.86
N TRP A 151 -4.60 -12.17 9.28
CA TRP A 151 -4.64 -10.71 9.40
C TRP A 151 -5.80 -10.12 8.58
N LEU A 152 -5.95 -10.52 7.32
CA LEU A 152 -7.04 -10.04 6.44
C LEU A 152 -8.42 -10.39 7.01
N GLN A 153 -8.62 -11.61 7.51
CA GLN A 153 -9.87 -12.03 8.12
C GLN A 153 -10.25 -11.13 9.30
N ARG A 154 -9.31 -10.87 10.22
CA ARG A 154 -9.53 -9.98 11.37
C ARG A 154 -9.84 -8.53 10.95
N GLN A 155 -9.19 -8.02 9.91
CA GLN A 155 -9.50 -6.68 9.39
C GLN A 155 -10.92 -6.64 8.81
N GLY A 156 -11.33 -7.70 8.10
CA GLY A 156 -12.70 -7.85 7.61
C GLY A 156 -13.73 -7.85 8.74
N GLU A 157 -13.51 -8.65 9.78
CA GLU A 157 -14.43 -8.74 10.93
C GLU A 157 -14.57 -7.44 11.73
N GLN A 158 -13.53 -6.59 11.75
CA GLN A 158 -13.54 -5.33 12.52
C GLN A 158 -14.11 -4.14 11.74
N HIS A 159 -14.03 -4.17 10.41
CA HIS A 159 -14.25 -2.98 9.57
C HIS A 159 -15.16 -3.20 8.35
N GLY A 160 -15.54 -4.44 8.04
CA GLY A 160 -16.49 -4.80 6.97
C GLY A 160 -17.89 -5.04 7.49
#